data_AF-A0A7C9DNN9-F1
#
_entry.id   AF-A0A7C9DNN9-F1
#
_cell.length_a   1.000
_cell.length_b   1.000
_cell.length_c   1.000
_cell.angle_alpha   90.00
_cell.angle_beta   90.00
_cell.angle_gamma   90.00
#
_symmetry.space_group_name_H-M   'P 1'
#
loop_
_entity.id
_entity.type
_entity.pdbx_description
1 polymer ?
#
loop_
_entity_poly.entity_id
_entity_poly.type
_entity_poly.pdbx_seq_one_letter_code
_entity_poly.pdbx_strand_id
1 'polypeptide(L)'
;YYIDQLMEENNLPPGFRFHPTDEELITFYLSEKVSDSGFAPKAIADVDLNNCEPWDLPAKASMGEKEWYFFSLRDRKYPTGLRTNRATVAGYWKTTGKDKEIFQGERLIG
;
A
#
# COMPACT_ATOMS: atom_id res chain seq x y z
N TYR A 1 14.35 20.27 21.46
CA TYR A 1 15.42 20.85 20.63
C TYR A 1 16.07 19.85 19.68
N TYR A 2 16.87 18.86 20.12
CA TYR A 2 17.54 17.92 19.18
C TYR A 2 16.61 16.85 18.56
N ILE A 3 15.44 16.62 19.15
CA ILE A 3 14.47 15.61 18.71
C ILE A 3 13.42 16.19 17.74
N ASP A 4 13.14 17.49 17.88
CA ASP A 4 12.20 18.21 17.00
C ASP A 4 12.79 18.44 15.61
N GLN A 5 14.12 18.49 15.49
CA GLN A 5 14.85 18.72 14.24
C GLN A 5 15.07 17.45 13.40
N LEU A 6 14.80 16.26 13.95
CA LEU A 6 14.77 15.00 13.18
C LEU A 6 13.38 14.68 12.62
N MET A 7 12.35 15.43 13.02
CA MET A 7 10.99 15.34 12.46
C MET A 7 10.72 16.43 11.42
N GLU A 8 11.79 16.94 10.79
CA GLU A 8 11.74 17.97 9.76
C GLU A 8 12.16 17.35 8.41
N GLU A 9 11.36 16.41 7.90
CA GLU A 9 11.51 15.96 6.51
C GLU A 9 10.15 15.95 5.82
N ASN A 10 9.61 17.14 5.60
CA ASN A 10 8.74 17.47 4.47
C ASN A 10 8.77 18.98 4.24
N ASN A 11 9.84 19.47 3.59
CA ASN A 11 9.93 20.80 2.98
C ASN A 11 8.97 20.95 1.78
N LEU A 12 7.78 20.37 1.90
CA LEU A 12 6.78 20.34 0.84
C LEU A 12 5.82 21.50 1.05
N PRO A 13 5.49 22.25 -0.01
CA PRO A 13 4.52 23.35 0.09
C PRO A 13 3.18 22.87 0.66
N PRO A 14 2.45 23.74 1.38
CA PRO A 14 1.09 23.41 1.83
C PRO A 14 0.22 22.90 0.67
N GLY A 15 -0.49 21.80 0.91
CA GLY A 15 -1.35 21.15 -0.09
C GLY A 15 -0.65 20.10 -0.95
N PHE A 16 0.67 19.96 -0.87
CA PHE A 16 1.35 18.81 -1.45
C PHE A 16 0.99 17.54 -0.67
N ARG A 17 0.63 16.49 -1.41
CA ARG A 17 0.16 15.23 -0.84
C ARG A 17 0.61 14.07 -1.70
N PHE A 18 0.76 12.92 -1.07
CA PHE A 18 0.97 11.68 -1.80
C PHE A 18 -0.31 11.33 -2.55
N HIS A 19 -0.26 11.44 -3.88
CA HIS A 19 -1.38 11.17 -4.78
C HIS A 19 -0.87 10.53 -6.07
N PRO A 20 -0.24 9.34 -5.98
CA PRO A 20 0.33 8.65 -7.13
C PRO A 20 -0.77 8.17 -8.07
N THR A 21 -0.45 8.10 -9.35
CA THR A 21 -1.23 7.40 -10.37
C THR A 21 -1.11 5.89 -10.21
N ASP A 22 -2.02 5.14 -10.84
CA ASP A 22 -1.97 3.66 -10.89
C ASP A 22 -0.62 3.18 -11.47
N GLU A 23 -0.12 3.83 -12.52
CA GLU A 23 1.18 3.51 -13.13
C GLU A 23 2.34 3.72 -12.16
N GLU A 24 2.34 4.84 -11.43
CA GLU A 24 3.39 5.16 -10.45
C GLU A 24 3.37 4.19 -9.27
N LEU A 25 2.20 3.80 -8.77
CA LEU A 25 2.05 2.80 -7.72
C LEU A 25 2.69 1.46 -8.11
N ILE A 26 2.48 1.01 -9.34
CA ILE A 26 3.06 -0.24 -9.81
C ILE A 26 4.56 -0.08 -10.08
N THR A 27 4.96 0.96 -10.80
CA THR A 27 6.32 1.10 -11.33
C THR A 27 7.33 1.48 -10.25
N PHE A 28 7.00 2.48 -9.42
CA PHE A 28 7.98 3.05 -8.47
C PHE A 28 7.84 2.53 -7.05
N TYR A 29 6.73 1.86 -6.72
CA TYR A 29 6.48 1.37 -5.37
C TYR A 29 6.38 -0.15 -5.31
N LEU A 30 5.42 -0.76 -6.01
CA LEU A 30 5.21 -2.20 -5.91
C LEU A 30 6.34 -3.00 -6.57
N SER A 31 6.80 -2.60 -7.75
CA SER A 31 7.90 -3.28 -8.46
C SER A 31 9.21 -3.21 -7.69
N GLU A 32 9.51 -2.07 -7.06
CA GLU A 32 10.67 -1.90 -6.18
C GLU A 32 10.55 -2.77 -4.93
N LYS A 33 9.37 -2.80 -4.27
CA LYS A 33 9.13 -3.66 -3.10
C LYS A 33 9.30 -5.15 -3.37
N VAL A 34 8.98 -5.60 -4.58
CA VAL A 34 9.16 -7.01 -5.00
C VAL A 34 10.62 -7.30 -5.33
N SER A 35 11.33 -6.34 -5.92
CA SER A 35 12.74 -6.49 -6.31
C SER A 35 13.71 -6.40 -5.13
N ASP A 36 13.40 -5.57 -4.15
CA ASP A 36 14.23 -5.31 -2.97
C ASP A 36 13.41 -5.42 -1.68
N SER A 37 13.74 -6.41 -0.86
CA SER A 37 13.10 -6.60 0.46
C SER A 37 13.43 -5.49 1.46
N GLY A 38 14.50 -4.73 1.23
CA GLY A 38 14.89 -3.55 2.00
C GLY A 38 14.16 -2.27 1.58
N PHE A 39 13.38 -2.30 0.49
CA PHE A 39 12.63 -1.13 0.04
C PHE A 39 11.54 -0.74 1.05
N ALA A 40 11.73 0.42 1.66
CA ALA A 40 10.88 0.98 2.71
C ALA A 40 10.59 2.47 2.42
N PRO A 41 9.69 2.77 1.47
CA PRO A 41 9.34 4.14 1.14
C PRO A 41 8.59 4.78 2.30
N LYS A 42 8.85 6.05 2.57
CA LYS A 42 8.16 6.81 3.64
C LYS A 42 6.64 6.88 3.44
N ALA A 43 6.15 6.72 2.22
CA ALA A 43 4.74 6.91 1.89
C ALA A 43 3.84 5.68 2.10
N ILE A 44 4.40 4.47 2.13
CA ILE A 44 3.62 3.21 2.13
C ILE A 44 4.16 2.31 3.24
N ALA A 45 3.28 1.93 4.17
CA ALA A 45 3.64 1.05 5.29
C ALA A 45 3.36 -0.42 4.97
N ASP A 46 4.09 -1.35 5.60
CA ASP A 46 3.77 -2.77 5.57
C ASP A 46 2.63 -3.09 6.56
N VAL A 47 1.63 -3.88 6.13
CA VAL A 47 0.52 -4.35 6.97
C VAL A 47 0.12 -5.78 6.60
N ASP A 48 -0.36 -6.54 7.59
CA ASP A 48 -1.06 -7.80 7.35
C ASP A 48 -2.56 -7.55 7.32
N LEU A 49 -3.14 -7.48 6.12
CA LEU A 49 -4.57 -7.22 5.92
C LEU A 49 -5.46 -8.34 6.47
N ASN A 50 -4.95 -9.55 6.70
CA ASN A 50 -5.77 -10.64 7.26
C ASN A 50 -5.87 -10.56 8.79
N ASN A 51 -4.97 -9.81 9.43
CA ASN A 51 -4.92 -9.63 10.88
C ASN A 51 -5.14 -8.15 11.28
N CYS A 52 -5.72 -7.35 10.39
CA CYS A 52 -5.99 -5.94 10.62
C CYS A 52 -7.39 -5.58 10.14
N GLU A 53 -8.16 -4.92 11.00
CA GLU A 53 -9.48 -4.45 10.60
C GLU A 53 -9.38 -3.12 9.86
N PRO A 54 -10.36 -2.79 8.99
CA PRO A 54 -10.33 -1.56 8.21
C PRO A 54 -10.21 -0.28 9.07
N TRP A 55 -10.82 -0.26 10.25
CA TRP A 55 -10.78 0.89 11.18
C TRP A 55 -9.44 1.02 11.93
N ASP A 56 -8.61 -0.03 11.93
CA ASP A 56 -7.27 0.02 12.53
C ASP A 56 -6.22 0.55 11.52
N LEU A 57 -6.50 0.45 10.21
CA LEU A 57 -5.56 0.83 9.15
C LEU A 57 -5.09 2.29 9.23
N PRO A 58 -5.95 3.30 9.48
CA PRO A 58 -5.50 4.69 9.54
C PRO A 58 -4.40 4.93 10.57
N ALA A 59 -4.44 4.24 11.71
CA ALA A 59 -3.44 4.37 12.76
C ALA A 59 -2.09 3.69 12.41
N LYS A 60 -2.08 2.82 11.41
CA LYS A 60 -0.88 2.11 10.93
C LYS A 60 -0.26 2.73 9.68
N ALA A 61 -0.95 3.70 9.06
CA ALA A 61 -0.44 4.35 7.87
C ALA A 61 0.76 5.24 8.19
N SER A 62 1.74 5.26 7.28
CA SER A 62 2.91 6.14 7.42
C SER A 62 2.57 7.60 7.13
N MET A 63 1.62 7.84 6.21
CA MET A 63 1.09 9.16 5.89
C MET A 63 -0.28 9.05 5.22
N GLY A 64 -0.95 10.19 5.01
CA GLY A 64 -2.25 10.28 4.33
C GLY A 64 -3.38 10.68 5.28
N GLU A 65 -4.31 11.49 4.78
CA GLU A 65 -5.44 12.01 5.56
C GLU A 65 -6.76 11.30 5.23
N LYS A 66 -7.03 11.09 3.94
CA LYS A 66 -8.28 10.50 3.43
C LYS A 66 -8.08 9.14 2.77
N GLU A 67 -6.86 8.86 2.33
CA GLU A 67 -6.47 7.67 1.63
C GLU A 67 -5.14 7.20 2.23
N TRP A 68 -4.99 5.89 2.36
CA TRP A 68 -3.82 5.26 2.95
C TRP A 68 -3.37 4.11 2.06
N TYR A 69 -2.05 3.97 1.93
CA TYR A 69 -1.43 2.99 1.06
C TYR A 69 -0.62 2.03 1.91
N PHE A 70 -0.77 0.73 1.61
CA PHE A 70 -0.05 -0.32 2.32
C PHE A 70 0.50 -1.36 1.36
N PHE A 71 1.66 -1.90 1.72
CA PHE A 71 2.09 -3.20 1.23
C PHE A 71 1.49 -4.29 2.10
N SER A 72 0.95 -5.32 1.48
CA SER A 72 0.48 -6.52 2.17
C SER A 72 0.94 -7.74 1.43
N LEU A 73 1.41 -8.73 2.17
CA LEU A 73 1.71 -10.03 1.60
C LEU A 73 0.42 -10.67 1.08
N ARG A 74 0.46 -11.16 -0.17
CA ARG A 74 -0.68 -11.81 -0.80
C ARG A 74 -0.83 -13.23 -0.26
N ASP A 75 -1.65 -13.38 0.77
CA ASP A 75 -1.94 -14.69 1.35
C ASP A 75 -2.87 -15.54 0.46
N ARG A 76 -2.63 -16.85 0.41
CA ARG A 76 -3.46 -17.80 -0.34
C ARG A 76 -4.44 -18.47 0.62
N LYS A 77 -5.72 -18.49 0.26
CA LYS A 77 -6.76 -19.19 1.02
C LYS A 77 -6.51 -20.70 1.10
N TYR A 78 -5.88 -21.28 0.08
CA TYR A 78 -5.53 -22.69 0.01
C TYR A 78 -4.10 -22.86 -0.52
N PRO A 79 -3.30 -23.83 -0.02
CA PRO A 79 -1.91 -24.02 -0.45
C PRO A 79 -1.74 -24.14 -1.97
N THR A 80 -2.67 -24.83 -2.64
CA THR A 80 -2.63 -25.15 -4.07
C THR A 80 -3.48 -24.22 -4.94
N GLY A 81 -4.21 -23.27 -4.36
CA GLY A 81 -5.16 -22.41 -5.07
C GLY A 81 -4.62 -21.01 -5.37
N LEU A 82 -5.21 -20.36 -6.38
CA LEU A 82 -4.96 -18.95 -6.69
C LEU A 82 -5.85 -18.00 -5.88
N ARG A 83 -6.82 -18.54 -5.13
CA ARG A 83 -7.75 -17.74 -4.34
C ARG A 83 -7.03 -17.07 -3.18
N THR A 84 -7.04 -15.74 -3.17
CA THR A 84 -6.47 -14.94 -2.07
C THR A 84 -7.30 -15.09 -0.80
N ASN A 85 -6.63 -15.16 0.35
CA ASN A 85 -7.29 -14.99 1.64
C ASN A 85 -7.68 -13.53 1.81
N ARG A 86 -8.87 -13.31 2.34
CA ARG A 86 -9.45 -11.98 2.54
C ARG A 86 -10.20 -11.91 3.87
N ALA A 87 -10.04 -12.91 4.73
CA ALA A 87 -10.68 -12.92 6.03
C ALA A 87 -9.93 -11.98 6.98
N THR A 88 -10.69 -11.27 7.81
CA THR A 88 -10.18 -10.62 9.01
C THR A 88 -10.73 -11.37 10.24
N VAL A 89 -10.42 -10.91 11.45
CA VAL A 89 -10.95 -11.53 12.67
C VAL A 89 -12.46 -11.28 12.77
N ALA A 90 -12.90 -10.07 12.45
CA ALA A 90 -14.29 -9.64 12.56
C ALA A 90 -15.10 -9.82 11.27
N GLY A 91 -14.47 -10.16 10.13
CA GLY A 91 -15.18 -10.22 8.85
C GLY A 91 -14.34 -10.68 7.67
N TYR A 92 -14.61 -10.11 6.49
CA TYR A 92 -13.85 -10.40 5.28
C TYR A 92 -13.98 -9.27 4.24
N TRP A 93 -12.94 -9.09 3.44
CA TRP A 93 -12.94 -8.19 2.29
C TRP A 93 -13.64 -8.84 1.08
N LYS A 94 -14.63 -8.15 0.52
CA LYS A 94 -15.37 -8.56 -0.68
C LYS A 94 -14.90 -7.72 -1.88
N THR A 95 -14.54 -8.37 -2.98
CA THR A 95 -14.28 -7.66 -4.24
C THR A 95 -15.52 -6.99 -4.75
N THR A 96 -15.36 -5.76 -5.22
CA THR A 96 -16.39 -5.00 -5.92
C THR A 96 -15.78 -4.48 -7.23
N GLY A 97 -16.58 -4.38 -8.29
CA GLY A 97 -16.10 -3.97 -9.62
C GLY A 97 -15.44 -5.09 -10.44
N LYS A 98 -14.81 -4.69 -11.55
CA LYS A 98 -14.01 -5.55 -12.43
C LYS A 98 -12.54 -5.17 -12.28
N ASP A 99 -11.66 -6.16 -12.49
CA ASP A 99 -10.22 -5.92 -12.53
C ASP A 99 -9.90 -4.93 -13.68
N LYS A 100 -8.95 -4.04 -13.42
CA LYS A 100 -8.49 -3.02 -14.34
C LYS A 100 -7.02 -3.29 -14.67
N GLU A 101 -6.71 -3.40 -15.95
CA GLU A 101 -5.33 -3.48 -16.44
C GLU A 101 -4.64 -2.12 -16.31
N ILE A 102 -3.40 -2.13 -15.82
CA ILE A 102 -2.54 -0.96 -15.65
C ILE A 102 -1.39 -1.07 -16.65
N PHE A 103 -1.23 -0.04 -17.47
CA PHE A 103 -0.20 0.03 -18.51
C PHE A 103 0.79 1.15 -18.24
N GLN A 104 2.05 0.91 -18.62
CA GLN A 104 3.05 1.94 -18.85
C GLN A 104 3.33 2.01 -20.34
N GLY A 105 2.80 3.04 -21.02
CA GLY A 105 2.73 3.07 -22.48
C GLY A 105 1.94 1.87 -23.01
N GLU A 106 2.57 1.04 -23.83
CA GLU A 106 1.95 -0.19 -24.38
C GLU A 106 2.23 -1.45 -23.54
N ARG A 107 3.02 -1.34 -22.47
CA ARG A 107 3.42 -2.47 -21.63
C ARG A 107 2.44 -2.67 -20.48
N LEU A 108 1.81 -3.84 -20.40
CA LEU A 108 1.02 -4.26 -19.24
C LEU A 108 1.96 -4.46 -18.04
N ILE A 109 1.68 -3.78 -16.93
CA ILE A 109 2.49 -3.82 -15.70
C ILE A 109 1.71 -4.26 -14.45
N GLY A 110 0.38 -4.19 -14.47
CA GLY A 110 -0.47 -4.54 -13.32
C GLY A 110 -1.90 -4.86 -13.70
#